data_AF-A0A951J9X7-F1
#
_entry.id   AF-A0A951J9X7-F1
#
_cell.length_a   1.000
_cell.length_b   1.000
_cell.length_c   1.000
_cell.angle_alpha   90.00
_cell.angle_beta   90.00
_cell.angle_gamma   90.00
#
_symmetry.space_group_name_H-M   'P 1'
#
loop_
_entity.id
_entity.type
_entity.pdbx_description
1 polymer ?
#
loop_
_entity_poly.entity_id
_entity_poly.type
_entity_poly.pdbx_seq_one_letter_code
_entity_poly.pdbx_strand_id
1 'polypeptide(L)'
;MKRSLILLLVICTTSLVFGQKKNVQDEFWNRLQAHCGKAYTGKIQSSPVPEDFANKDLSMYVMSCSDTEIKIPFYVGNDHSRTWVFTKTAQGIQLKHDHRHQDGSEDTITQYGGTTTNTGFSQSQYFPADQQTTDLIPAAAANVWWVTVDDKEYTYNLRKADSPTYFQVRFDLSKEIPVPARPWGH
;
A
#
# COMPACT_ATOMS: atom_id res chain seq x y z
N MET A 1 -34.68 11.56 -71.42
CA MET A 1 -33.60 10.72 -70.84
C MET A 1 -33.18 11.32 -69.51
N LYS A 2 -33.69 10.81 -68.38
CA LYS A 2 -33.37 11.30 -67.03
C LYS A 2 -32.19 10.48 -66.48
N ARG A 3 -31.06 11.13 -66.20
CA ARG A 3 -29.88 10.52 -65.55
C ARG A 3 -30.01 10.74 -64.04
N SER A 4 -30.31 9.69 -63.29
CA SER A 4 -30.23 9.73 -61.82
C SER A 4 -28.78 9.57 -61.38
N LEU A 5 -28.27 10.57 -60.67
CA LEU A 5 -26.95 10.54 -60.04
C LEU A 5 -27.12 9.91 -58.65
N ILE A 6 -26.59 8.70 -58.45
CA ILE A 6 -26.57 8.04 -57.14
C ILE A 6 -25.34 8.55 -56.40
N LEU A 7 -25.57 9.36 -55.36
CA LEU A 7 -24.54 9.85 -54.45
C LEU A 7 -24.26 8.77 -53.39
N LEU A 8 -23.10 8.11 -53.47
CA LEU A 8 -22.67 7.11 -52.50
C LEU A 8 -22.14 7.83 -51.24
N LEU A 9 -22.91 7.84 -50.16
CA LEU A 9 -22.50 8.44 -48.89
C LEU A 9 -21.60 7.44 -48.14
N VAL A 10 -20.28 7.67 -48.15
CA VAL A 10 -19.32 6.88 -47.37
C VAL A 10 -19.37 7.35 -45.91
N ILE A 11 -20.03 6.57 -45.05
CA ILE A 11 -20.03 6.79 -43.60
C ILE A 11 -18.70 6.24 -43.06
N CYS A 12 -17.73 7.13 -42.84
CA CYS A 12 -16.50 6.81 -42.13
C CYS A 12 -16.81 6.74 -40.64
N THR A 13 -17.06 5.54 -40.12
CA THR A 13 -17.16 5.30 -38.67
C THR A 13 -15.77 5.39 -38.07
N THR A 14 -15.42 6.55 -37.52
CA THR A 14 -14.22 6.73 -36.70
C THR A 14 -14.43 6.02 -35.36
N SER A 15 -13.91 4.81 -35.25
CA SER A 15 -13.77 4.13 -33.96
C SER A 15 -12.80 4.93 -33.10
N LEU A 16 -13.32 5.72 -32.16
CA LEU A 16 -12.51 6.31 -31.09
C LEU A 16 -12.04 5.16 -30.19
N VAL A 17 -10.86 4.62 -30.48
CA VAL A 17 -10.17 3.73 -29.55
C VAL A 17 -9.67 4.61 -28.41
N PHE A 18 -10.48 4.73 -27.36
CA PHE A 18 -10.00 5.26 -26.08
C PHE A 18 -9.04 4.23 -25.50
N GLY A 19 -7.75 4.36 -25.83
CA GLY A 19 -6.69 3.72 -25.07
C GLY A 19 -6.76 4.26 -23.65
N GLN A 20 -7.43 3.56 -22.75
CA GLN A 20 -7.49 3.94 -21.34
C GLN A 20 -6.03 3.93 -20.84
N LYS A 21 -5.48 5.12 -20.61
CA LYS A 21 -4.12 5.26 -20.08
C LYS A 21 -4.08 4.50 -18.76
N LYS A 22 -3.38 3.36 -18.74
CA LYS A 22 -3.32 2.48 -17.58
C LYS A 22 -2.81 3.30 -16.40
N ASN A 23 -3.64 3.40 -15.35
CA ASN A 23 -3.32 4.20 -14.19
C ASN A 23 -2.18 3.51 -13.42
N VAL A 24 -1.07 4.20 -13.24
CA VAL A 24 0.13 3.68 -12.56
C VAL A 24 -0.19 3.22 -11.13
N GLN A 25 -1.11 3.89 -10.44
CA GLN A 25 -1.57 3.48 -9.12
C GLN A 25 -2.39 2.20 -9.15
N ASP A 26 -3.15 1.95 -10.21
CA ASP A 26 -3.87 0.68 -10.38
C ASP A 26 -2.88 -0.46 -10.64
N GLU A 27 -1.75 -0.22 -11.30
CA GLU A 27 -0.69 -1.23 -11.44
C GLU A 27 -0.06 -1.58 -10.08
N PHE A 28 0.24 -0.57 -9.26
CA PHE A 28 0.73 -0.79 -7.90
C PHE A 28 -0.30 -1.53 -7.03
N TRP A 29 -1.57 -1.13 -7.12
CA TRP A 29 -2.66 -1.79 -6.40
C TRP A 29 -2.80 -3.26 -6.79
N ASN A 30 -2.76 -3.56 -8.09
CA ASN A 30 -2.85 -4.93 -8.60
C ASN A 30 -1.66 -5.76 -8.14
N ARG A 31 -0.46 -5.18 -8.00
CA ARG A 31 0.70 -5.86 -7.41
C ARG A 31 0.42 -6.25 -5.97
N LEU A 32 -0.11 -5.34 -5.13
CA LEU A 32 -0.52 -5.68 -3.76
C LEU A 32 -1.57 -6.80 -3.74
N GLN A 33 -2.63 -6.66 -4.57
CA GLN A 33 -3.71 -7.65 -4.63
C GLN A 33 -3.24 -9.04 -5.09
N ALA A 34 -2.21 -9.13 -5.94
CA ALA A 34 -1.66 -10.42 -6.38
C ALA A 34 -1.12 -11.27 -5.22
N HIS A 35 -0.85 -10.65 -4.07
CA HIS A 35 -0.39 -11.33 -2.86
C HIS A 35 -1.52 -11.67 -1.88
N CYS A 36 -2.79 -11.42 -2.21
CA CYS A 36 -3.90 -11.67 -1.30
C CYS A 36 -3.93 -13.12 -0.79
N GLY A 37 -4.11 -13.29 0.52
CA GLY A 37 -4.09 -14.59 1.18
C GLY A 37 -2.70 -15.15 1.47
N LYS A 38 -1.62 -14.44 1.13
CA LYS A 38 -0.25 -14.93 1.26
C LYS A 38 0.51 -14.22 2.39
N ALA A 39 1.41 -14.97 3.04
CA ALA A 39 2.26 -14.47 4.12
C ALA A 39 3.74 -14.69 3.83
N TYR A 40 4.59 -13.82 4.37
CA TYR A 40 6.01 -13.76 4.05
C TYR A 40 6.86 -13.38 5.27
N THR A 41 8.07 -13.93 5.37
CA THR A 41 9.04 -13.55 6.40
C THR A 41 9.70 -12.21 6.06
N GLY A 42 9.88 -11.37 7.08
CA GLY A 42 10.50 -10.05 7.00
C GLY A 42 11.87 -9.98 7.69
N LYS A 43 12.65 -8.96 7.33
CA LYS A 43 13.90 -8.57 8.01
C LYS A 43 14.06 -7.05 7.98
N ILE A 44 14.53 -6.46 9.08
CA ILE A 44 14.95 -5.06 9.09
C ILE A 44 16.21 -4.92 8.21
N GLN A 45 16.19 -3.94 7.32
CA GLN A 45 17.32 -3.60 6.44
C GLN A 45 18.01 -2.29 6.87
N SER A 46 17.28 -1.41 7.56
CA SER A 46 17.85 -0.17 8.10
C SER A 46 18.80 -0.43 9.27
N SER A 47 19.78 0.47 9.44
CA SER A 47 20.68 0.48 10.58
C SER A 47 20.60 1.83 11.32
N PRO A 48 20.55 1.85 12.67
CA PRO A 48 20.47 0.68 13.54
C PRO A 48 19.10 -0.02 13.45
N VAL A 49 19.05 -1.30 13.84
CA VAL A 49 17.78 -2.00 14.03
C VAL A 49 17.10 -1.40 15.26
N PRO A 50 15.86 -0.89 15.16
CA PRO A 50 15.17 -0.36 16.34
C PRO A 50 14.87 -1.48 17.34
N GLU A 51 14.93 -1.13 18.63
CA GLU A 51 14.84 -2.09 19.75
C GLU A 51 13.57 -2.95 19.69
N ASP A 52 12.42 -2.35 19.35
CA ASP A 52 11.13 -3.05 19.23
C ASP A 52 11.13 -4.21 18.22
N PHE A 53 12.05 -4.21 17.26
CA PHE A 53 12.19 -5.24 16.22
C PHE A 53 13.42 -6.14 16.43
N ALA A 54 14.30 -5.79 17.37
CA ALA A 54 15.55 -6.51 17.57
C ALA A 54 15.27 -7.93 18.10
N ASN A 55 15.89 -8.93 17.45
CA ASN A 55 15.74 -10.35 17.80
C ASN A 55 14.28 -10.85 17.78
N LYS A 56 13.44 -10.28 16.92
CA LYS A 56 12.06 -10.72 16.70
C LYS A 56 11.91 -11.36 15.32
N ASP A 57 11.10 -12.42 15.26
CA ASP A 57 10.61 -12.93 13.99
C ASP A 57 9.62 -11.93 13.40
N LEU A 58 9.84 -11.55 12.14
CA LEU A 58 9.01 -10.58 11.45
C LEU A 58 8.25 -11.30 10.34
N SER A 59 6.96 -11.02 10.21
CA SER A 59 6.19 -11.51 9.07
C SER A 59 5.07 -10.56 8.67
N MET A 60 4.71 -10.57 7.39
CA MET A 60 3.51 -9.89 6.89
C MET A 60 2.51 -10.91 6.38
N TYR A 61 1.23 -10.57 6.40
CA TYR A 61 0.16 -11.34 5.80
C TYR A 61 -0.75 -10.40 5.02
N VAL A 62 -0.96 -10.61 3.72
CA VAL A 62 -1.93 -9.83 2.94
C VAL A 62 -3.31 -10.41 3.17
N MET A 63 -3.94 -10.01 4.26
CA MET A 63 -5.08 -10.70 4.87
C MET A 63 -6.38 -10.56 4.09
N SER A 64 -6.72 -9.34 3.66
CA SER A 64 -7.98 -9.06 2.99
C SER A 64 -7.77 -8.07 1.87
N CYS A 65 -8.40 -8.32 0.72
CA CYS A 65 -8.34 -7.45 -0.45
C CYS A 65 -9.72 -7.30 -1.05
N SER A 66 -10.06 -6.07 -1.37
CA SER A 66 -11.22 -5.68 -2.18
C SER A 66 -10.75 -4.71 -3.26
N ASP A 67 -11.68 -4.21 -4.07
CA ASP A 67 -11.36 -3.23 -5.10
C ASP A 67 -10.89 -1.88 -4.53
N THR A 68 -11.25 -1.60 -3.27
CA THR A 68 -11.01 -0.30 -2.63
C THR A 68 -10.20 -0.36 -1.34
N GLU A 69 -10.02 -1.53 -0.74
CA GLU A 69 -9.29 -1.69 0.53
C GLU A 69 -8.42 -2.96 0.52
N ILE A 70 -7.17 -2.83 1.01
CA ILE A 70 -6.26 -3.96 1.30
C ILE A 70 -5.74 -3.81 2.73
N LYS A 71 -5.80 -4.89 3.51
CA LYS A 71 -5.26 -4.94 4.87
C LYS A 71 -4.10 -5.91 4.96
N ILE A 72 -2.96 -5.44 5.49
CA ILE A 72 -1.73 -6.20 5.62
C ILE A 72 -1.25 -6.14 7.08
N PRO A 73 -1.64 -7.12 7.93
CA PRO A 73 -1.02 -7.32 9.23
C PRO A 73 0.50 -7.47 9.17
N PHE A 74 1.19 -6.83 10.11
CA PHE A 74 2.63 -6.92 10.33
C PHE A 74 2.90 -7.45 11.75
N TYR A 75 3.40 -8.68 11.83
CA TYR A 75 3.69 -9.37 13.08
C TYR A 75 5.14 -9.13 13.51
N VAL A 76 5.32 -8.84 14.80
CA VAL A 76 6.62 -8.63 15.43
C VAL A 76 6.74 -9.58 16.61
N GLY A 77 7.28 -10.78 16.38
CA GLY A 77 7.18 -11.88 17.34
C GLY A 77 5.72 -12.17 17.69
N ASN A 78 5.38 -12.10 18.98
CA ASN A 78 4.02 -12.32 19.48
C ASN A 78 3.13 -11.07 19.48
N ASP A 79 3.64 -9.94 18.97
CA ASP A 79 2.87 -8.71 18.87
C ASP A 79 2.15 -8.66 17.52
N HIS A 80 0.81 -8.73 17.58
CA HIS A 80 -0.07 -8.78 16.41
C HIS A 80 -0.92 -7.50 16.29
N SER A 81 -0.48 -6.40 16.90
CA SER A 81 -1.24 -5.15 17.00
C SER A 81 -1.33 -4.35 15.69
N ARG A 82 -0.43 -4.59 14.72
CA ARG A 82 -0.19 -3.67 13.61
C ARG A 82 -0.76 -4.18 12.30
N THR A 83 -1.56 -3.36 11.65
CA THR A 83 -2.07 -3.60 10.29
C THR A 83 -1.86 -2.36 9.42
N TRP A 84 -1.20 -2.53 8.28
CA TRP A 84 -1.22 -1.52 7.23
C TRP A 84 -2.55 -1.61 6.47
N VAL A 85 -3.29 -0.51 6.40
CA VAL A 85 -4.55 -0.41 5.67
C VAL A 85 -4.34 0.51 4.49
N PHE A 86 -4.47 -0.05 3.28
CA PHE A 86 -4.44 0.71 2.03
C PHE A 86 -5.85 0.93 1.53
N THR A 87 -6.19 2.16 1.19
CA THR A 87 -7.54 2.53 0.70
C THR A 87 -7.43 3.34 -0.59
N LYS A 88 -8.15 2.93 -1.64
CA LYS A 88 -8.34 3.79 -2.82
C LYS A 88 -9.30 4.92 -2.49
N THR A 89 -8.87 6.13 -2.81
CA THR A 89 -9.64 7.37 -2.64
C THR A 89 -9.76 8.08 -3.99
N ALA A 90 -10.56 9.13 -4.05
CA ALA A 90 -10.61 9.99 -5.24
C ALA A 90 -9.28 10.72 -5.50
N GLN A 91 -8.45 10.89 -4.47
CA GLN A 91 -7.19 11.63 -4.49
C GLN A 91 -5.97 10.73 -4.75
N GLY A 92 -6.16 9.41 -4.76
CA GLY A 92 -5.10 8.41 -4.92
C GLY A 92 -5.20 7.31 -3.87
N ILE A 93 -4.06 6.76 -3.43
CA ILE A 93 -4.03 5.70 -2.42
C ILE A 93 -3.67 6.29 -1.07
N GLN A 94 -4.46 5.96 -0.05
CA GLN A 94 -4.16 6.25 1.34
C GLN A 94 -3.52 5.02 1.99
N LEU A 95 -2.53 5.24 2.85
CA LEU A 95 -1.95 4.26 3.76
C LEU A 95 -2.23 4.73 5.19
N LYS A 96 -2.88 3.89 6.00
CA LYS A 96 -3.06 4.09 7.44
C LYS A 96 -2.48 2.92 8.24
N HIS A 97 -2.06 3.22 9.46
CA HIS A 97 -1.56 2.25 10.44
C HIS A 97 -2.66 1.98 11.45
N ASP A 98 -3.37 0.86 11.29
CA ASP A 98 -4.35 0.42 12.26
C ASP A 98 -3.63 -0.35 13.37
N HIS A 99 -3.63 0.22 14.56
CA HIS A 99 -3.06 -0.32 15.78
C HIS A 99 -4.17 -0.71 16.75
N ARG A 100 -4.12 -1.97 17.21
CA ARG A 100 -5.12 -2.58 18.10
C ARG A 100 -4.49 -3.12 19.37
N HIS A 101 -5.24 -3.07 20.46
CA HIS A 101 -4.94 -3.81 21.68
C HIS A 101 -5.32 -5.29 21.53
N GLN A 102 -4.86 -6.14 22.45
CA GLN A 102 -5.12 -7.59 22.42
C GLN A 102 -6.61 -7.96 22.46
N ASP A 103 -7.43 -7.12 23.10
CA ASP A 103 -8.88 -7.28 23.15
C ASP A 103 -9.59 -6.82 21.86
N GLY A 104 -8.82 -6.30 20.89
CA GLY A 104 -9.29 -5.82 19.60
C GLY A 104 -9.75 -4.36 19.57
N SER A 105 -9.73 -3.65 20.70
CA SER A 105 -10.00 -2.21 20.73
C SER A 105 -8.88 -1.41 20.05
N GLU A 106 -9.20 -0.22 19.55
CA GLU A 106 -8.20 0.66 18.93
C GLU A 106 -7.25 1.23 19.98
N ASP A 107 -5.95 1.27 19.63
CA ASP A 107 -4.99 2.07 20.37
C ASP A 107 -5.33 3.56 20.24
N THR A 108 -5.03 4.35 21.26
CA THR A 108 -5.14 5.81 21.20
C THR A 108 -4.33 6.45 20.07
N ILE A 109 -3.18 5.86 19.70
CA ILE A 109 -2.32 6.31 18.60
C ILE A 109 -2.44 5.31 17.45
N THR A 110 -3.47 5.50 16.64
CA THR A 110 -3.86 4.64 15.53
C THR A 110 -4.32 5.46 14.32
N GLN A 111 -4.52 4.81 13.17
CA GLN A 111 -5.02 5.41 11.93
C GLN A 111 -4.19 6.61 11.43
N TYR A 112 -2.91 6.69 11.81
CA TYR A 112 -1.96 7.65 11.26
C TYR A 112 -1.35 7.11 9.95
N GLY A 113 -0.85 8.00 9.09
CA GLY A 113 -0.28 7.65 7.81
C GLY A 113 -0.40 8.80 6.80
N GLY A 114 -0.70 8.50 5.55
CA GLY A 114 -0.61 9.50 4.49
C GLY A 114 -1.37 9.11 3.22
N THR A 115 -1.47 10.07 2.31
CA THR A 115 -2.10 9.87 0.99
C THR A 115 -1.10 10.22 -0.10
N THR A 116 -1.09 9.46 -1.19
CA THR A 116 -0.25 9.76 -2.36
C THR A 116 -0.53 11.16 -2.89
N THR A 117 0.52 11.91 -3.21
CA THR A 117 0.41 13.29 -3.74
C THR A 117 0.62 13.40 -5.25
N ASN A 118 0.98 12.29 -5.89
CA ASN A 118 1.13 12.16 -7.34
C ASN A 118 0.85 10.71 -7.76
N THR A 119 0.95 10.41 -9.05
CA THR A 119 0.68 9.06 -9.60
C THR A 119 1.69 8.00 -9.15
N GLY A 120 2.83 8.40 -8.60
CA GLY A 120 3.91 7.52 -8.15
C GLY A 120 4.48 6.65 -9.28
N PHE A 121 4.95 5.47 -8.91
CA PHE A 121 5.48 4.44 -9.81
C PHE A 121 4.62 3.17 -9.72
N SER A 122 4.69 2.34 -10.76
CA SER A 122 3.89 1.11 -10.83
C SER A 122 4.29 0.09 -9.76
N GLN A 123 5.51 0.21 -9.22
CA GLN A 123 6.04 -0.65 -8.17
C GLN A 123 6.21 0.10 -6.84
N SER A 124 5.97 1.41 -6.77
CA SER A 124 6.23 2.17 -5.55
C SER A 124 5.33 3.39 -5.40
N GLN A 125 4.82 3.58 -4.18
CA GLN A 125 4.00 4.72 -3.81
C GLN A 125 4.53 5.36 -2.53
N TYR A 126 4.41 6.68 -2.46
CA TYR A 126 4.86 7.51 -1.34
C TYR A 126 3.64 8.13 -0.69
N PHE A 127 3.64 8.17 0.63
CA PHE A 127 2.55 8.62 1.47
C PHE A 127 3.12 9.65 2.45
N PRO A 128 3.21 10.94 2.08
CA PRO A 128 3.48 12.01 3.03
C PRO A 128 2.38 12.08 4.10
N ALA A 129 2.75 12.44 5.31
CA ALA A 129 1.82 12.54 6.43
C ALA A 129 0.62 13.44 6.10
N ASP A 130 -0.58 12.94 6.41
CA ASP A 130 -1.80 13.70 6.25
C ASP A 130 -2.13 14.56 7.49
N GLN A 131 -3.20 15.36 7.39
CA GLN A 131 -3.59 16.26 8.47
C GLN A 131 -3.96 15.49 9.76
N GLN A 132 -4.68 14.36 9.64
CA GLN A 132 -5.02 13.52 10.79
C GLN A 132 -3.76 13.06 11.54
N THR A 133 -2.72 12.70 10.79
CA THR A 133 -1.43 12.31 11.36
C THR A 133 -0.73 13.47 12.06
N THR A 134 -0.80 14.66 11.48
CA THR A 134 -0.24 15.88 12.08
C THR A 134 -0.96 16.24 13.39
N ASP A 135 -2.28 16.12 13.40
CA ASP A 135 -3.11 16.42 14.58
C ASP A 135 -2.87 15.40 15.71
N LEU A 136 -2.75 14.12 15.35
CA LEU A 136 -2.54 13.02 16.31
C LEU A 136 -1.09 12.96 16.81
N ILE A 137 -0.12 13.16 15.92
CA ILE A 137 1.32 13.03 16.19
C ILE A 137 2.04 14.24 15.54
N PRO A 138 2.08 15.42 16.20
CA PRO A 138 2.68 16.62 15.62
C PRO A 138 4.14 16.43 15.16
N ALA A 139 4.91 15.59 15.84
CA ALA A 139 6.28 15.25 15.44
C ALA A 139 6.37 14.46 14.12
N ALA A 140 5.28 13.82 13.69
CA ALA A 140 5.20 13.07 12.44
C ALA A 140 4.71 13.90 11.25
N ALA A 141 4.46 15.21 11.43
CA ALA A 141 3.88 16.07 10.39
C ALA A 141 4.69 16.10 9.09
N ALA A 142 6.00 15.87 9.15
CA ALA A 142 6.89 15.83 8.00
C ALA A 142 7.39 14.41 7.67
N ASN A 143 6.74 13.37 8.21
CA ASN A 143 7.06 12.00 7.88
C ASN A 143 6.61 11.66 6.46
N VAL A 144 7.38 10.78 5.82
CA VAL A 144 7.01 10.17 4.57
C VAL A 144 7.18 8.66 4.71
N TRP A 145 6.07 7.94 4.48
CA TRP A 145 6.08 6.51 4.30
C TRP A 145 6.21 6.18 2.82
N TRP A 146 6.83 5.05 2.49
CA TRP A 146 6.73 4.51 1.14
C TRP A 146 6.78 3.00 1.14
N VAL A 147 6.11 2.43 0.15
CA VAL A 147 6.01 1.00 -0.05
C VAL A 147 6.46 0.68 -1.46
N THR A 148 7.31 -0.33 -1.58
CA THR A 148 7.74 -0.90 -2.85
C THR A 148 7.28 -2.35 -2.92
N VAL A 149 6.70 -2.75 -4.05
CA VAL A 149 6.32 -4.14 -4.33
C VAL A 149 6.79 -4.49 -5.73
N ASP A 150 7.72 -5.43 -5.81
CA ASP A 150 8.15 -6.03 -7.06
C ASP A 150 7.89 -7.55 -7.05
N ASP A 151 8.48 -8.26 -8.00
CA ASP A 151 8.22 -9.69 -8.18
C ASP A 151 8.87 -10.57 -7.09
N LYS A 152 9.77 -10.02 -6.25
CA LYS A 152 10.56 -10.74 -5.26
C LYS A 152 10.47 -10.16 -3.86
N GLU A 153 10.15 -8.87 -3.71
CA GLU A 153 10.15 -8.23 -2.42
C GLU A 153 9.03 -7.20 -2.23
N TYR A 154 8.57 -7.13 -0.98
CA TYR A 154 7.79 -6.02 -0.45
C TYR A 154 8.70 -5.28 0.53
N THR A 155 8.80 -3.96 0.40
CA THR A 155 9.44 -3.12 1.41
C THR A 155 8.45 -2.10 1.95
N TYR A 156 8.46 -1.93 3.27
CA TYR A 156 7.83 -0.80 3.94
C TYR A 156 8.91 0.05 4.58
N ASN A 157 8.74 1.36 4.47
CA ASN A 157 9.76 2.32 4.82
C ASN A 157 9.18 3.56 5.48
N LEU A 158 9.98 4.21 6.32
CA LEU A 158 9.63 5.48 6.95
C LEU A 158 10.86 6.39 7.01
N ARG A 159 10.72 7.60 6.48
CA ARG A 159 11.64 8.71 6.71
C ARG A 159 10.99 9.71 7.65
N LYS A 160 11.61 9.92 8.81
CA LYS A 160 11.28 11.03 9.70
C LYS A 160 12.09 12.25 9.31
N ALA A 161 11.51 13.43 9.38
CA ALA A 161 12.18 14.66 8.95
C ALA A 161 13.37 15.06 9.83
N ASP A 162 13.31 14.72 11.11
CA ASP A 162 14.34 14.98 12.12
C ASP A 162 15.43 13.89 12.19
N SER A 163 15.37 12.89 11.31
CA SER A 163 16.28 11.74 11.33
C SER A 163 17.22 11.72 10.11
N PRO A 164 18.54 11.52 10.31
CA PRO A 164 19.47 11.27 9.21
C PRO A 164 19.29 9.87 8.60
N THR A 165 18.74 8.92 9.37
CA THR A 165 18.46 7.55 8.93
C THR A 165 16.98 7.37 8.59
N TYR A 166 16.64 6.22 8.00
CA TYR A 166 15.27 5.81 7.72
C TYR A 166 15.05 4.41 8.28
N PHE A 167 13.79 4.06 8.56
CA PHE A 167 13.38 2.69 8.87
C PHE A 167 13.04 1.95 7.58
N GLN A 168 13.48 0.71 7.45
CA GLN A 168 13.09 -0.18 6.36
C GLN A 168 12.97 -1.62 6.85
N VAL A 169 11.82 -2.24 6.56
CA VAL A 169 11.60 -3.69 6.66
C VAL A 169 11.34 -4.24 5.26
N ARG A 170 12.00 -5.35 4.94
CA ARG A 170 11.89 -6.07 3.66
C ARG A 170 11.31 -7.45 3.91
N PHE A 171 10.36 -7.87 3.07
CA PHE A 171 9.77 -9.20 3.08
C PHE A 171 10.07 -9.92 1.77
N ASP A 172 10.42 -11.20 1.87
CA ASP A 172 10.76 -12.04 0.73
C ASP A 172 9.49 -12.64 0.11
N LEU A 173 9.04 -12.08 -1.01
CA LEU A 173 7.83 -12.53 -1.72
C LEU A 173 8.05 -13.80 -2.54
N SER A 174 9.31 -14.26 -2.68
CA SER A 174 9.62 -15.48 -3.43
C SER A 174 9.32 -16.76 -2.64
N LYS A 175 9.10 -16.65 -1.33
CA LYS A 175 8.87 -17.78 -0.43
C LYS A 175 7.72 -17.51 0.52
N GLU A 176 6.55 -18.04 0.16
CA GLU A 176 5.37 -18.04 1.04
C GLU A 176 5.64 -18.86 2.32
N ILE A 177 5.08 -18.39 3.44
CA ILE A 177 5.06 -19.10 4.72
C ILE A 177 3.61 -19.42 5.12
N PRO A 178 3.38 -20.34 6.08
CA PRO A 178 2.04 -20.53 6.63
C PRO A 178 1.47 -19.21 7.16
N VAL A 179 0.17 -19.02 6.96
CA VAL A 179 -0.55 -17.84 7.46
C VAL A 179 -0.42 -17.78 8.99
N PRO A 180 0.06 -16.65 9.57
CA PRO A 180 0.14 -16.48 11.02
C PRO A 180 -1.23 -16.51 11.70
N ALA A 181 -1.22 -16.51 13.04
CA ALA A 181 -2.45 -16.32 13.81
C ALA A 181 -3.15 -15.00 13.45
N ARG A 182 -4.47 -14.95 13.65
CA ARG A 182 -5.28 -13.75 13.36
C ARG A 182 -4.69 -12.51 14.07
N PRO A 183 -4.60 -11.36 13.39
CA PRO A 183 -4.19 -10.11 14.04
C PRO A 183 -5.25 -9.68 15.06
N TRP A 184 -4.87 -8.85 16.02
CA TRP A 184 -5.83 -8.36 17.00
C TRP A 184 -6.84 -7.41 16.33
N GLY A 185 -8.12 -7.53 16.69
CA GLY A 185 -9.18 -6.59 16.25
C GLY A 185 -9.71 -6.76 14.81
N HIS A 186 -9.28 -7.76 14.05
CA HIS A 186 -9.84 -8.07 12.73
C HIS A 186 -10.50 -9.42 12.69
#